data_AF-A0AAE1PRK3-F1
#
_entry.id   AF-A0AAE1PRK3-F1
#
_cell.length_a   1.000
_cell.length_b   1.000
_cell.length_c   1.000
_cell.angle_alpha   90.00
_cell.angle_beta   90.00
_cell.angle_gamma   90.00
#
_symmetry.space_group_name_H-M   'P 1'
#
loop_
_entity.id
_entity.type
_entity.pdbx_description
1 polymer ?
#
loop_
_entity_poly.entity_id
_entity_poly.type
_entity_poly.pdbx_seq_one_letter_code
_entity_poly.pdbx_strand_id
1 'polypeptide(L)'
;MIITWRCVNVVLVLCAVTATNSNLNPILTYLNGGTRPPSVQPRPNHGSSNHTDPRFTLSTMASAELTDIQFEAYTKHSMLKTKGRSITLLKDGMKNDAETENDWLMLLLQRVLEQISNCSLVMAVDPIYLTSFNIFRLTALPHPKQVVVVRDERDLLKVVWGGSLCRVYLFLLQHPQPLLSFADKHIRAWDYYAKYIIVGLTVEELEALTYTKKGRKTQHIVGLVKSEKPGEWKVYINQLYSRQNVKLLTNWRFTNFTYNVDIFPDKISNLHGATLNVTVFFEKDEAGNPRIYGRDVEVVRALAAACNFILNFREVPQGEVWGELLPNGSWNGLIGMLGSGDGDLGIANIFITSLLGRRDYQHFSAPFHQSVNCVILRVSPPVPRWQAPSWPFRSDTWITLAVGLILSGPVIYVLAYVSAKSLGKLPFLQSLTSSYFHVFAMHLREPLPREPSTNASRLSVAFLWIYVMVLGISYSSNLTAFLTVVRQPRSIDTFKELLDSDLPVVGLGPIFGNLMKTSVNVYLKELFKNFVSMPSEPELLLKEGRAGYLTSYHNSEYFIAQVNSEYSQPIVRSMKVN
;
A
#
# COMPACT_ATOMS: atom_id res chain seq x y z
N MET A 1 -7.79 19.73 42.95
CA MET A 1 -7.61 18.69 43.99
C MET A 1 -6.78 19.19 45.17
N ILE A 2 -5.54 19.68 44.98
CA ILE A 2 -4.70 20.21 46.08
C ILE A 2 -5.29 21.51 46.69
N ILE A 3 -5.89 22.38 45.89
CA ILE A 3 -6.45 23.67 46.38
C ILE A 3 -7.74 23.46 47.19
N THR A 4 -8.65 22.59 46.74
CA THR A 4 -9.89 22.28 47.47
C THR A 4 -9.62 21.53 48.77
N TRP A 5 -8.69 20.58 48.77
CA TRP A 5 -8.30 19.86 50.00
C TRP A 5 -7.53 20.75 50.99
N ARG A 6 -6.69 21.66 50.48
CA ARG A 6 -6.02 22.68 51.31
C ARG A 6 -7.01 23.71 51.86
N CYS A 7 -8.02 24.13 51.11
CA CYS A 7 -9.04 25.05 51.63
C CYS A 7 -9.90 24.40 52.74
N VAL A 8 -10.30 23.14 52.60
CA VAL A 8 -11.07 22.43 53.64
C VAL A 8 -10.23 22.19 54.90
N ASN A 9 -8.96 21.80 54.75
CA ASN A 9 -8.05 21.66 55.90
C ASN A 9 -7.70 23.01 56.54
N VAL A 10 -7.54 24.08 55.75
CA VAL A 10 -7.30 25.43 56.29
C VAL A 10 -8.53 25.94 57.05
N VAL A 11 -9.75 25.63 56.59
CA VAL A 11 -10.98 25.94 57.32
C VAL A 11 -11.08 25.15 58.62
N LEU A 12 -10.77 23.85 58.63
CA LEU A 12 -10.76 23.03 59.85
C LEU A 12 -9.67 23.47 60.85
N VAL A 13 -8.47 23.80 60.36
CA VAL A 13 -7.33 24.23 61.20
C VAL A 13 -7.53 25.65 61.73
N LEU A 14 -8.05 26.60 60.93
CA LEU A 14 -8.40 27.94 61.42
C LEU A 14 -9.58 27.92 62.39
N CYS A 15 -10.55 27.01 62.20
CA CYS A 15 -11.64 26.82 63.17
C CYS A 15 -11.13 26.23 64.51
N ALA A 16 -10.15 25.33 64.49
CA ALA A 16 -9.51 24.81 65.71
C ALA A 16 -8.66 25.86 66.44
N VAL A 17 -7.99 26.75 65.70
CA VAL A 17 -7.15 27.82 66.27
C VAL A 17 -7.98 29.00 66.81
N THR A 18 -9.15 29.29 66.21
CA THR A 18 -10.05 30.35 66.69
C THR A 18 -10.92 29.94 67.88
N ALA A 19 -11.17 28.64 68.08
CA ALA A 19 -11.89 28.13 69.24
C ALA A 19 -11.06 28.10 70.54
N THR A 20 -9.73 28.27 70.46
CA THR A 20 -8.80 28.11 71.59
C THR A 20 -8.19 29.41 72.10
N ASN A 21 -8.35 30.54 71.43
CA ASN A 21 -7.69 31.80 71.81
C ASN A 21 -8.67 32.95 72.04
N SER A 22 -9.19 33.02 73.27
CA SER A 22 -9.66 34.27 73.86
C SER A 22 -8.55 34.88 74.70
N ASN A 23 -7.55 35.53 74.05
CA ASN A 23 -6.85 36.71 74.59
C ASN A 23 -5.70 37.17 73.67
N LEU A 24 -5.64 38.50 73.53
CA LEU A 24 -4.52 39.34 73.10
C LEU A 24 -4.25 39.49 71.58
N ASN A 25 -4.39 40.74 71.15
CA ASN A 25 -3.59 41.41 70.13
C ASN A 25 -2.64 42.38 70.87
N PRO A 26 -1.67 43.06 70.20
CA PRO A 26 -1.05 42.80 68.90
C PRO A 26 0.48 43.00 68.92
N ILE A 27 1.27 42.32 68.07
CA ILE A 27 2.59 42.87 67.65
C ILE A 27 2.85 42.58 66.16
N LEU A 28 2.87 43.68 65.41
CA LEU A 28 3.52 43.90 64.12
C LEU A 28 5.04 43.89 64.29
N THR A 29 5.76 42.99 63.62
CA THR A 29 7.20 43.01 63.28
C THR A 29 7.47 41.66 62.59
N TYR A 30 7.99 41.49 61.38
CA TYR A 30 9.04 42.18 60.64
C TYR A 30 8.80 41.97 59.13
N LEU A 31 8.94 43.04 58.37
CA LEU A 31 9.25 43.02 56.94
C LEU A 31 10.71 42.59 56.72
N ASN A 32 10.98 42.15 55.49
CA ASN A 32 12.28 42.03 54.82
C ASN A 32 13.11 40.75 55.01
N GLY A 33 13.31 40.08 53.88
CA GLY A 33 14.26 39.00 53.69
C GLY A 33 14.05 38.30 52.35
N GLY A 34 14.10 39.05 51.25
CA GLY A 34 14.09 38.44 49.92
C GLY A 34 15.44 37.82 49.59
N THR A 35 15.44 36.65 48.94
CA THR A 35 16.38 36.28 47.87
C THR A 35 15.84 35.04 47.14
N ARG A 36 15.87 35.11 45.80
CA ARG A 36 15.42 34.09 44.83
C ARG A 36 16.25 32.79 44.92
N PRO A 37 15.72 31.62 44.49
CA PRO A 37 16.53 30.52 43.99
C PRO A 37 16.70 30.59 42.44
N PRO A 38 17.80 30.06 41.88
CA PRO A 38 18.16 30.27 40.49
C PRO A 38 17.71 29.15 39.52
N SER A 39 17.84 29.53 38.25
CA SER A 39 17.73 28.88 36.94
C SER A 39 18.12 27.41 36.76
N VAL A 40 17.22 26.72 36.04
CA VAL A 40 17.37 25.83 34.86
C VAL A 40 18.79 25.57 34.29
N GLN A 41 19.16 24.27 34.28
CA GLN A 41 19.94 23.43 33.32
C GLN A 41 21.32 23.90 32.76
N PRO A 42 22.18 23.03 32.15
CA PRO A 42 22.03 21.60 31.76
C PRO A 42 23.19 20.67 32.19
N ARG A 43 22.99 19.34 32.05
CA ARG A 43 24.08 18.34 32.07
C ARG A 43 24.60 18.06 30.65
N PRO A 44 25.88 17.68 30.49
CA PRO A 44 26.58 17.69 29.21
C PRO A 44 26.51 16.35 28.45
N ASN A 45 26.72 16.48 27.13
CA ASN A 45 27.11 15.44 26.19
C ASN A 45 28.57 15.00 26.41
N HIS A 46 28.80 13.69 26.38
CA HIS A 46 29.98 13.02 25.82
C HIS A 46 29.43 11.70 25.24
N GLY A 47 29.58 11.39 23.96
CA GLY A 47 30.85 11.17 23.26
C GLY A 47 30.98 9.65 23.05
N SER A 48 30.42 9.12 21.98
CA SER A 48 31.17 8.67 20.80
C SER A 48 32.11 7.48 21.04
N SER A 49 31.76 6.32 20.50
CA SER A 49 32.75 5.41 19.91
C SER A 49 32.12 4.63 18.77
N ASN A 50 32.70 4.87 17.59
CA ASN A 50 32.52 4.19 16.32
C ASN A 50 32.95 2.71 16.36
N HIS A 51 32.65 2.03 15.25
CA HIS A 51 33.12 0.72 14.77
C HIS A 51 32.21 -0.43 15.20
N THR A 52 31.58 -1.22 14.31
CA THR A 52 31.84 -1.52 12.89
C THR A 52 30.60 -2.22 12.31
N ASP A 53 30.10 -1.73 11.17
CA ASP A 53 29.16 -2.45 10.31
C ASP A 53 29.80 -3.71 9.71
N PRO A 54 29.04 -4.79 9.53
CA PRO A 54 29.20 -5.65 8.38
C PRO A 54 28.06 -5.41 7.40
N ARG A 55 28.45 -4.92 6.22
CA ARG A 55 27.66 -5.02 4.98
C ARG A 55 27.28 -6.48 4.75
N PHE A 56 26.00 -6.82 4.81
CA PHE A 56 25.51 -8.06 4.23
C PHE A 56 25.03 -7.81 2.81
N THR A 57 25.97 -8.01 1.89
CA THR A 57 25.75 -8.23 0.47
C THR A 57 24.92 -9.49 0.25
N LEU A 58 23.95 -9.40 -0.67
CA LEU A 58 23.38 -10.54 -1.37
C LEU A 58 24.50 -11.43 -1.92
N SER A 59 24.45 -12.72 -1.61
CA SER A 59 24.98 -13.76 -2.49
C SER A 59 24.32 -15.10 -2.17
N THR A 60 23.50 -15.57 -3.11
CA THR A 60 23.51 -16.94 -3.63
C THR A 60 23.60 -18.09 -2.62
N MET A 61 22.46 -18.69 -2.27
CA MET A 61 22.38 -20.10 -1.88
C MET A 61 20.93 -20.57 -2.00
N ALA A 62 20.54 -21.01 -3.20
CA ALA A 62 19.42 -21.94 -3.45
C ALA A 62 19.33 -22.26 -4.96
N SER A 63 20.39 -22.84 -5.54
CA SER A 63 20.36 -23.56 -6.83
C SER A 63 21.77 -24.06 -7.14
N ALA A 64 22.26 -25.00 -6.35
CA ALA A 64 23.50 -25.70 -6.65
C ALA A 64 23.39 -27.11 -6.11
N GLU A 65 22.64 -27.94 -6.83
CA GLU A 65 22.82 -29.39 -6.91
C GLU A 65 21.90 -29.87 -8.03
N LEU A 66 22.44 -30.68 -8.94
CA LEU A 66 21.85 -31.18 -10.20
C LEU A 66 21.95 -30.28 -11.43
N THR A 67 23.17 -29.97 -11.89
CA THR A 67 23.55 -30.05 -13.32
C THR A 67 25.07 -29.93 -13.45
N ASP A 68 25.82 -31.02 -13.20
CA ASP A 68 27.28 -31.00 -13.41
C ASP A 68 27.84 -32.34 -13.91
N ILE A 69 27.06 -33.14 -14.66
CA ILE A 69 27.54 -34.46 -15.15
C ILE A 69 27.50 -34.61 -16.69
N GLN A 70 27.27 -33.55 -17.48
CA GLN A 70 27.36 -33.70 -18.96
C GLN A 70 28.18 -32.66 -19.73
N PHE A 71 28.84 -31.69 -19.08
CA PHE A 71 29.56 -30.63 -19.79
C PHE A 71 31.10 -30.67 -19.65
N GLU A 72 31.65 -31.52 -18.78
CA GLU A 72 33.10 -31.63 -18.57
C GLU A 72 33.86 -32.47 -19.62
N ALA A 73 33.16 -33.23 -20.47
CA ALA A 73 33.80 -34.07 -21.47
C ALA A 73 34.16 -33.34 -22.79
N TYR A 74 33.57 -32.17 -23.06
CA TYR A 74 33.67 -31.53 -24.39
C TYR A 74 34.43 -30.20 -24.41
N THR A 75 34.78 -29.63 -23.26
CA THR A 75 35.32 -28.25 -23.15
C THR A 75 36.79 -28.19 -22.75
N LYS A 76 37.60 -29.18 -23.16
CA LYS A 76 39.05 -29.21 -22.87
C LYS A 76 39.99 -29.01 -24.06
N HIS A 77 39.46 -28.84 -25.28
CA HIS A 77 40.25 -28.53 -26.47
C HIS A 77 39.75 -27.26 -27.17
N SER A 78 40.17 -26.08 -26.69
CA SER A 78 40.40 -24.84 -27.45
C SER A 78 40.23 -23.59 -26.58
N MET A 79 41.16 -23.37 -25.65
CA MET A 79 41.39 -22.03 -25.12
C MET A 79 42.59 -21.43 -25.84
N LEU A 80 42.36 -20.57 -26.84
CA LEU A 80 43.33 -19.58 -27.29
C LEU A 80 42.64 -18.25 -27.58
N LYS A 81 43.16 -17.20 -26.95
CA LYS A 81 42.72 -15.80 -27.01
C LYS A 81 42.76 -15.26 -28.45
N THR A 82 41.61 -14.92 -29.02
CA THR A 82 41.54 -13.99 -30.16
C THR A 82 40.24 -13.18 -30.10
N LYS A 83 40.30 -11.98 -29.52
CA LYS A 83 39.20 -10.99 -29.58
C LYS A 83 39.39 -10.13 -30.84
N GLY A 84 38.34 -10.02 -31.66
CA GLY A 84 38.22 -9.03 -32.74
C GLY A 84 38.82 -9.37 -34.11
N ARG A 85 39.88 -10.19 -34.21
CA ARG A 85 40.56 -10.48 -35.50
C ARG A 85 40.08 -11.74 -36.23
N SER A 86 39.47 -12.69 -35.50
CA SER A 86 39.08 -14.00 -36.03
C SER A 86 37.79 -13.96 -36.88
N ILE A 87 36.85 -13.08 -36.52
CA ILE A 87 35.55 -12.95 -37.23
C ILE A 87 35.76 -12.42 -38.66
N THR A 88 36.70 -11.49 -38.85
CA THR A 88 37.04 -10.91 -40.15
C THR A 88 37.77 -11.92 -41.05
N LEU A 89 38.68 -12.72 -40.50
CA LEU A 89 39.40 -13.77 -41.23
C LEU A 89 38.48 -14.93 -41.66
N LEU A 90 37.50 -15.31 -40.83
CA LEU A 90 36.46 -16.27 -41.21
C LEU A 90 35.52 -15.71 -42.29
N LYS A 91 35.23 -14.40 -42.25
CA LYS A 91 34.41 -13.70 -43.25
C LYS A 91 35.02 -13.75 -44.64
N ASP A 92 36.33 -13.52 -44.75
CA ASP A 92 37.05 -13.50 -46.02
C ASP A 92 37.28 -14.91 -46.59
N GLY A 93 37.41 -15.94 -45.73
CA GLY A 93 37.48 -17.34 -46.17
C GLY A 93 36.12 -17.88 -46.67
N MET A 94 35.03 -17.63 -45.94
CA MET A 94 33.69 -18.14 -46.31
C MET A 94 33.06 -17.41 -47.50
N LYS A 95 33.44 -16.17 -47.78
CA LYS A 95 32.93 -15.43 -48.95
C LYS A 95 33.34 -16.07 -50.27
N ASN A 96 34.46 -16.80 -50.27
CA ASN A 96 35.05 -17.41 -51.46
C ASN A 96 34.66 -18.90 -51.63
N ASP A 97 34.21 -19.58 -50.55
CA ASP A 97 33.95 -21.04 -50.53
C ASP A 97 32.46 -21.41 -50.26
N ALA A 98 31.55 -20.44 -50.14
CA ALA A 98 30.14 -20.73 -49.92
C ALA A 98 29.50 -21.26 -51.23
N GLU A 99 29.26 -22.57 -51.28
CA GLU A 99 28.61 -23.24 -52.42
C GLU A 99 27.26 -23.87 -52.02
N THR A 100 27.06 -24.16 -50.74
CA THR A 100 25.86 -24.84 -50.24
C THR A 100 24.85 -23.89 -49.58
N GLU A 101 23.59 -24.30 -49.55
CA GLU A 101 22.51 -23.50 -48.94
C GLU A 101 22.74 -23.21 -47.45
N ASN A 102 23.35 -24.17 -46.74
CA ASN A 102 23.70 -24.03 -45.33
C ASN A 102 24.79 -22.97 -45.11
N ASP A 103 25.72 -22.81 -46.05
CA ASP A 103 26.76 -21.77 -45.97
C ASP A 103 26.17 -20.37 -46.12
N TRP A 104 25.17 -20.21 -47.01
CA TRP A 104 24.46 -18.94 -47.16
C TRP A 104 23.64 -18.57 -45.93
N LEU A 105 22.97 -19.54 -45.31
CA LEU A 105 22.24 -19.33 -44.05
C LEU A 105 23.20 -18.97 -42.90
N MET A 106 24.37 -19.60 -42.83
CA MET A 106 25.42 -19.27 -41.84
C MET A 106 25.88 -17.82 -41.97
N LEU A 107 26.15 -17.35 -43.19
CA LEU A 107 26.56 -15.96 -43.43
C LEU A 107 25.47 -14.95 -43.03
N LEU A 108 24.20 -15.28 -43.32
CA LEU A 108 23.06 -14.48 -42.88
C LEU A 108 22.96 -14.43 -41.35
N LEU A 109 22.99 -15.58 -40.68
CA LEU A 109 22.92 -15.65 -39.22
C LEU A 109 24.07 -14.90 -38.56
N GLN A 110 25.30 -15.03 -39.07
CA GLN A 110 26.44 -14.25 -38.60
C GLN A 110 26.16 -12.76 -38.73
N ARG A 111 25.62 -12.30 -39.86
CA ARG A 111 25.30 -10.89 -40.07
C ARG A 111 24.21 -10.36 -39.13
N VAL A 112 23.18 -11.17 -38.85
CA VAL A 112 22.12 -10.81 -37.90
C VAL A 112 22.67 -10.75 -36.48
N LEU A 113 23.48 -11.74 -36.10
CA LEU A 113 24.08 -11.82 -34.76
C LEU A 113 25.17 -10.76 -34.52
N GLU A 114 25.85 -10.28 -35.57
CA GLU A 114 26.78 -9.13 -35.49
C GLU A 114 26.10 -7.87 -34.92
N GLN A 115 24.82 -7.63 -35.24
CA GLN A 115 24.05 -6.49 -34.69
C GLN A 115 23.72 -6.66 -33.19
N ILE A 116 23.99 -7.83 -32.61
CA ILE A 116 23.58 -8.20 -31.24
C ILE A 116 24.73 -8.83 -30.44
N SER A 117 25.97 -8.45 -30.74
CA SER A 117 27.19 -9.06 -30.17
C SER A 117 27.30 -9.01 -28.64
N ASN A 118 26.53 -8.14 -27.97
CA ASN A 118 26.59 -7.92 -26.52
C ASN A 118 25.53 -8.69 -25.72
N CYS A 119 24.67 -9.48 -26.37
CA CYS A 119 23.56 -10.16 -25.72
C CYS A 119 23.82 -11.66 -25.54
N SER A 120 23.20 -12.26 -24.52
CA SER A 120 23.34 -13.72 -24.32
C SER A 120 22.52 -14.50 -25.33
N LEU A 121 23.12 -15.50 -25.97
CA LEU A 121 22.45 -16.34 -26.95
C LEU A 121 21.96 -17.66 -26.31
N VAL A 122 20.70 -17.99 -26.56
CA VAL A 122 20.10 -19.30 -26.26
C VAL A 122 19.61 -19.89 -27.57
N MET A 123 20.00 -21.12 -27.86
CA MET A 123 19.65 -21.79 -29.12
C MET A 123 18.68 -22.94 -28.85
N ALA A 124 17.59 -22.98 -29.60
CA ALA A 124 16.59 -24.04 -29.61
C ALA A 124 16.57 -24.66 -31.01
N VAL A 125 16.99 -25.91 -31.12
CA VAL A 125 17.39 -26.52 -32.39
C VAL A 125 16.70 -27.85 -32.61
N ASP A 126 16.16 -28.06 -33.80
CA ASP A 126 15.63 -29.35 -34.28
C ASP A 126 16.78 -30.37 -34.46
N PRO A 127 16.63 -31.65 -34.06
CA PRO A 127 17.64 -32.69 -34.26
C PRO A 127 18.30 -32.74 -35.65
N ILE A 128 17.57 -32.39 -36.70
CA ILE A 128 18.06 -32.44 -38.09
C ILE A 128 19.12 -31.36 -38.36
N TYR A 129 19.01 -30.19 -37.73
CA TYR A 129 20.03 -29.14 -37.85
C TYR A 129 21.31 -29.51 -37.08
N LEU A 130 21.25 -30.37 -36.07
CA LEU A 130 22.46 -30.84 -35.38
C LEU A 130 23.36 -31.72 -36.25
N THR A 131 22.78 -32.41 -37.23
CA THR A 131 23.50 -33.33 -38.12
C THR A 131 23.92 -32.67 -39.44
N SER A 132 23.09 -31.78 -39.98
CA SER A 132 23.28 -31.13 -41.29
C SER A 132 23.99 -29.77 -41.21
N PHE A 133 23.97 -29.13 -40.04
CA PHE A 133 24.46 -27.78 -39.85
C PHE A 133 25.54 -27.79 -38.75
N ASN A 134 26.74 -27.29 -39.07
CA ASN A 134 27.82 -27.25 -38.08
C ASN A 134 27.58 -26.10 -37.09
N ILE A 135 26.71 -26.31 -36.11
CA ILE A 135 26.31 -25.34 -35.08
C ILE A 135 27.52 -24.90 -34.23
N PHE A 136 28.59 -25.71 -34.17
CA PHE A 136 29.85 -25.32 -33.54
C PHE A 136 30.59 -24.20 -34.28
N ARG A 137 30.23 -23.86 -35.52
CA ARG A 137 30.73 -22.62 -36.17
C ARG A 137 30.01 -21.37 -35.67
N LEU A 138 28.79 -21.48 -35.15
CA LEU A 138 28.06 -20.38 -34.50
C LEU A 138 28.56 -20.10 -33.07
N THR A 139 29.29 -21.03 -32.44
CA THR A 139 29.84 -20.84 -31.08
C THR A 139 31.08 -19.93 -31.04
N ALA A 140 31.58 -19.48 -32.19
CA ALA A 140 32.59 -18.43 -32.30
C ALA A 140 31.99 -17.00 -32.16
N LEU A 141 30.66 -16.88 -32.14
CA LEU A 141 29.87 -15.66 -31.87
C LEU A 141 29.32 -15.72 -30.42
N PRO A 142 28.74 -14.64 -29.86
CA PRO A 142 28.80 -14.33 -28.41
C PRO A 142 28.34 -15.48 -27.51
N HIS A 143 29.09 -15.70 -26.42
CA HIS A 143 28.99 -16.84 -25.48
C HIS A 143 27.58 -17.47 -25.40
N PRO A 144 27.33 -18.58 -26.12
CA PRO A 144 26.06 -19.29 -26.03
C PRO A 144 25.90 -19.80 -24.60
N LYS A 145 24.81 -19.41 -23.94
CA LYS A 145 24.53 -19.84 -22.56
C LYS A 145 23.93 -21.23 -22.50
N GLN A 146 23.17 -21.61 -23.52
CA GLN A 146 22.44 -22.88 -23.55
C GLN A 146 22.09 -23.27 -24.99
N VAL A 147 22.19 -24.56 -25.29
CA VAL A 147 21.64 -25.18 -26.50
C VAL A 147 20.64 -26.24 -26.07
N VAL A 148 19.40 -26.13 -26.54
CA VAL A 148 18.31 -27.05 -26.23
C VAL A 148 17.87 -27.72 -27.52
N VAL A 149 17.86 -29.05 -27.52
CA VAL A 149 17.32 -29.82 -28.63
C VAL A 149 15.81 -29.92 -28.45
N VAL A 150 15.04 -29.46 -29.45
CA VAL A 150 13.58 -29.41 -29.39
C VAL A 150 13.01 -30.54 -30.22
N ARG A 151 12.37 -31.52 -29.59
CA ARG A 151 11.60 -32.57 -30.26
C ARG A 151 10.11 -32.34 -30.06
N ASP A 152 9.76 -32.04 -28.81
CA ASP A 152 8.39 -31.72 -28.39
C ASP A 152 8.33 -30.35 -27.70
N GLU A 153 7.13 -29.83 -27.55
CA GLU A 153 6.85 -28.60 -26.79
C GLU A 153 7.39 -28.64 -25.34
N ARG A 154 7.50 -29.82 -24.73
CA ARG A 154 8.01 -30.00 -23.36
C ARG A 154 9.49 -29.66 -23.24
N ASP A 155 10.25 -29.77 -24.33
CA ASP A 155 11.66 -29.41 -24.34
C ASP A 155 11.85 -27.89 -24.25
N LEU A 156 10.87 -27.10 -24.69
CA LEU A 156 10.88 -25.64 -24.54
C LEU A 156 10.74 -25.19 -23.08
N LEU A 157 10.27 -26.06 -22.18
CA LEU A 157 10.28 -25.80 -20.73
C LEU A 157 11.71 -25.83 -20.14
N LYS A 158 12.65 -26.52 -20.81
CA LYS A 158 14.06 -26.61 -20.37
C LYS A 158 14.87 -25.38 -20.77
N VAL A 159 14.34 -24.57 -21.70
CA VAL A 159 14.95 -23.30 -22.11
C VAL A 159 14.97 -22.35 -20.91
N VAL A 160 16.10 -21.72 -20.67
CA VAL A 160 16.22 -20.70 -19.63
C VAL A 160 15.56 -19.42 -20.14
N TRP A 161 14.34 -19.15 -19.65
CA TRP A 161 13.58 -17.94 -19.93
C TRP A 161 13.90 -16.82 -18.93
N GLY A 162 14.29 -15.63 -19.39
CA GLY A 162 14.59 -14.45 -18.56
C GLY A 162 15.90 -14.50 -17.73
N GLY A 163 16.28 -13.37 -17.10
CA GLY A 163 17.43 -13.29 -16.17
C GLY A 163 18.68 -12.52 -16.66
N SER A 164 18.62 -11.84 -17.81
CA SER A 164 19.70 -10.95 -18.29
C SER A 164 19.11 -9.73 -19.01
N LEU A 165 19.80 -8.59 -18.97
CA LEU A 165 19.33 -7.32 -19.56
C LEU A 165 19.14 -7.37 -21.09
N CYS A 166 19.87 -8.23 -21.81
CA CYS A 166 19.66 -8.47 -23.24
C CYS A 166 19.88 -9.94 -23.59
N ARG A 167 18.90 -10.55 -24.27
CA ARG A 167 18.92 -11.96 -24.66
C ARG A 167 18.40 -12.16 -26.07
N VAL A 168 18.98 -13.15 -26.74
CA VAL A 168 18.59 -13.61 -28.07
C VAL A 168 18.18 -15.08 -27.96
N TYR A 169 17.00 -15.40 -28.48
CA TYR A 169 16.58 -16.78 -28.69
C TYR A 169 16.63 -17.09 -30.18
N LEU A 170 17.54 -17.99 -30.56
CA LEU A 170 17.65 -18.48 -31.93
C LEU A 170 16.94 -19.83 -32.04
N PHE A 171 15.85 -19.84 -32.80
CA PHE A 171 15.07 -21.03 -33.11
C PHE A 171 15.43 -21.52 -34.52
N LEU A 172 16.06 -22.69 -34.59
CA LEU A 172 16.33 -23.41 -35.83
C LEU A 172 15.36 -24.60 -35.90
N LEU A 173 14.17 -24.37 -36.46
CA LEU A 173 13.07 -25.34 -36.43
C LEU A 173 12.70 -25.73 -37.85
N GLN A 174 12.66 -27.03 -38.15
CA GLN A 174 12.07 -27.51 -39.39
C GLN A 174 10.57 -27.73 -39.21
N HIS A 175 10.16 -28.16 -38.02
CA HIS A 175 8.77 -28.27 -37.62
C HIS A 175 8.42 -27.21 -36.55
N PRO A 176 7.64 -26.17 -36.88
CA PRO A 176 7.37 -25.07 -35.95
C PRO A 176 6.23 -25.33 -34.96
N GLN A 177 5.50 -26.43 -35.10
CA GLN A 177 4.36 -26.78 -34.25
C GLN A 177 4.67 -26.76 -32.74
N PRO A 178 5.81 -27.30 -32.24
CA PRO A 178 6.17 -27.20 -30.83
C PRO A 178 6.28 -25.76 -30.32
N LEU A 179 6.77 -24.83 -31.16
CA LEU A 179 6.89 -23.43 -30.79
C LEU A 179 5.54 -22.72 -30.84
N LEU A 180 4.72 -22.99 -31.86
CA LEU A 180 3.37 -22.42 -32.00
C LEU A 180 2.46 -22.85 -30.84
N SER A 181 2.43 -24.14 -30.50
CA SER A 181 1.63 -24.65 -29.38
C SER A 181 2.10 -24.07 -28.04
N PHE A 182 3.40 -23.93 -27.86
CA PHE A 182 4.00 -23.35 -26.66
C PHE A 182 3.72 -21.85 -26.50
N ALA A 183 3.67 -21.13 -27.63
CA ALA A 183 3.35 -19.71 -27.67
C ALA A 183 1.87 -19.42 -27.37
N ASP A 184 0.96 -20.36 -27.66
CA ASP A 184 -0.47 -20.22 -27.37
C ASP A 184 -0.87 -20.66 -25.95
N LYS A 185 -0.10 -21.58 -25.35
CA LYS A 185 -0.38 -22.08 -23.99
C LYS A 185 -0.13 -21.05 -22.89
N HIS A 186 -0.97 -21.12 -21.85
CA HIS A 186 -0.85 -20.36 -20.59
C HIS A 186 0.26 -20.88 -19.67
N ILE A 187 1.49 -20.93 -20.18
CA ILE A 187 2.68 -21.39 -19.44
C ILE A 187 3.60 -20.19 -19.18
N ARG A 188 4.10 -20.09 -17.94
CA ARG A 188 4.99 -19.05 -17.39
C ARG A 188 6.24 -18.74 -18.23
N ALA A 189 6.69 -19.72 -19.00
CA ALA A 189 7.92 -19.70 -19.77
C ALA A 189 7.75 -18.87 -21.06
N TRP A 190 8.14 -17.60 -21.02
CA TRP A 190 8.31 -16.71 -22.18
C TRP A 190 9.04 -15.42 -21.77
N ASP A 191 9.80 -14.82 -22.68
CA ASP A 191 10.52 -13.57 -22.42
C ASP A 191 10.10 -12.50 -23.44
N TYR A 192 9.24 -11.56 -23.05
CA TYR A 192 8.63 -10.59 -23.98
C TYR A 192 9.60 -9.51 -24.48
N TYR A 193 10.70 -9.27 -23.76
CA TYR A 193 11.69 -8.23 -24.07
C TYR A 193 12.87 -8.75 -24.90
N ALA A 194 12.99 -10.07 -25.04
CA ALA A 194 14.07 -10.67 -25.79
C ALA A 194 13.90 -10.54 -27.31
N LYS A 195 15.01 -10.79 -28.01
CA LYS A 195 15.09 -10.80 -29.48
C LYS A 195 14.98 -12.23 -29.98
N TYR A 196 13.88 -12.56 -30.66
CA TYR A 196 13.64 -13.87 -31.23
C TYR A 196 14.07 -13.87 -32.69
N ILE A 197 14.93 -14.81 -33.06
CA ILE A 197 15.32 -15.07 -34.45
C ILE A 197 14.83 -16.47 -34.76
N ILE A 198 13.97 -16.62 -35.75
CA ILE A 198 13.35 -17.89 -36.09
C ILE A 198 13.64 -18.20 -37.55
N VAL A 199 14.21 -19.38 -37.79
CA VAL A 199 14.59 -19.87 -39.11
C VAL A 199 13.76 -21.09 -39.43
N GLY A 200 13.30 -21.18 -40.68
CA GLY A 200 12.58 -22.35 -41.18
C GLY A 200 11.06 -22.25 -41.14
N LEU A 201 10.51 -21.12 -40.69
CA LEU A 201 9.08 -20.82 -40.77
C LEU A 201 8.67 -20.34 -42.17
N THR A 202 7.44 -20.66 -42.58
CA THR A 202 6.77 -19.93 -43.67
C THR A 202 6.24 -18.56 -43.18
N VAL A 203 5.76 -17.72 -44.11
CA VAL A 203 5.18 -16.42 -43.75
C VAL A 203 3.90 -16.62 -42.94
N GLU A 204 3.06 -17.58 -43.34
CA GLU A 204 1.79 -17.90 -42.68
C GLU A 204 2.03 -18.42 -41.25
N GLU A 205 3.05 -19.25 -41.05
CA GLU A 205 3.39 -19.76 -39.71
C GLU A 205 3.98 -18.66 -38.81
N LEU A 206 4.73 -17.72 -39.38
CA LEU A 206 5.22 -16.55 -38.66
C LEU A 206 4.07 -15.59 -38.28
N GLU A 207 3.10 -15.41 -39.17
CA GLU A 207 1.86 -14.68 -38.87
C GLU A 207 1.06 -15.38 -37.76
N ALA A 208 0.94 -16.72 -37.82
CA ALA A 208 0.29 -17.49 -36.76
C ALA A 208 1.01 -17.31 -35.41
N LEU A 209 2.35 -17.39 -35.39
CA LEU A 209 3.13 -17.18 -34.16
C LEU A 209 2.91 -15.78 -33.59
N THR A 210 2.98 -14.75 -34.43
CA THR A 210 2.82 -13.35 -34.00
C THR A 210 1.39 -13.02 -33.58
N TYR A 211 0.39 -13.81 -34.00
CA TYR A 211 -0.99 -13.68 -33.54
C TYR A 211 -1.26 -14.36 -32.18
N THR A 212 -0.41 -15.31 -31.77
CA THR A 212 -0.55 -15.98 -30.46
C THR A 212 -0.53 -14.98 -29.30
N LYS A 213 -1.08 -15.40 -28.16
CA LYS A 213 -1.16 -14.60 -26.93
C LYS A 213 0.21 -14.06 -26.49
N LYS A 214 1.27 -14.87 -26.65
CA LYS A 214 2.64 -14.47 -26.32
C LYS A 214 3.32 -13.69 -27.46
N GLY A 215 3.17 -14.17 -28.70
CA GLY A 215 3.82 -13.57 -29.86
C GLY A 215 3.39 -12.13 -30.09
N ARG A 216 2.10 -11.81 -29.93
CA ARG A 216 1.58 -10.44 -30.15
C ARG A 216 2.18 -9.39 -29.22
N LYS A 217 2.62 -9.81 -28.03
CA LYS A 217 3.22 -8.97 -26.97
C LYS A 217 4.76 -8.93 -27.04
N THR A 218 5.38 -9.75 -27.89
CA THR A 218 6.84 -9.89 -27.95
C THR A 218 7.45 -8.77 -28.79
N GLN A 219 8.35 -8.00 -28.21
CA GLN A 219 8.89 -6.78 -28.84
C GLN A 219 9.57 -7.07 -30.18
N HIS A 220 10.39 -8.12 -30.24
CA HIS A 220 11.18 -8.44 -31.43
C HIS A 220 11.09 -9.92 -31.79
N ILE A 221 10.36 -10.20 -32.86
CA ILE A 221 10.36 -11.48 -33.57
C ILE A 221 10.84 -11.21 -35.00
N VAL A 222 11.89 -11.91 -35.39
CA VAL A 222 12.51 -11.87 -36.72
C VAL A 222 12.38 -13.24 -37.34
N GLY A 223 11.68 -13.34 -38.47
CA GLY A 223 11.58 -14.56 -39.26
C GLY A 223 12.52 -14.52 -40.45
N LEU A 224 13.37 -15.53 -40.59
CA LEU A 224 14.20 -15.75 -41.77
C LEU A 224 13.51 -16.80 -42.64
N VAL A 225 12.86 -16.34 -43.69
CA VAL A 225 12.05 -17.17 -44.60
C VAL A 225 12.82 -17.40 -45.88
N LYS A 226 12.91 -18.66 -46.31
CA LYS A 226 13.59 -19.05 -47.55
C LYS A 226 12.83 -18.52 -48.77
N SER A 227 13.55 -17.95 -49.74
CA SER A 227 12.98 -17.58 -51.05
C SER A 227 13.06 -18.78 -52.01
N GLU A 228 12.25 -18.77 -53.07
CA GLU A 228 12.31 -19.79 -54.14
C GLU A 228 13.63 -19.74 -54.93
N LYS A 229 14.34 -18.61 -54.89
CA LYS A 229 15.63 -18.43 -55.57
C LYS A 229 16.80 -18.89 -54.68
N PRO A 230 17.77 -19.65 -55.23
CA PRO A 230 18.92 -20.10 -54.47
C PRO A 230 19.73 -18.91 -53.95
N GLY A 231 20.12 -18.96 -52.68
CA GLY A 231 20.90 -17.90 -52.03
C GLY A 231 20.12 -16.63 -51.67
N GLU A 232 18.80 -16.58 -51.89
CA GLU A 232 17.95 -15.47 -51.47
C GLU A 232 17.11 -15.84 -50.23
N TRP A 233 17.18 -14.99 -49.21
CA TRP A 233 16.36 -15.10 -48.00
C TRP A 233 15.58 -13.81 -47.77
N LYS A 234 14.37 -13.92 -47.24
CA LYS A 234 13.54 -12.78 -46.88
C LYS A 234 13.52 -12.62 -45.37
N VAL A 235 13.83 -11.42 -44.90
CA VAL A 235 13.83 -11.08 -43.47
C VAL A 235 12.52 -10.39 -43.14
N TYR A 236 11.69 -11.05 -42.36
CA TYR A 236 10.43 -10.53 -41.86
C TYR A 236 10.55 -10.14 -40.40
N ILE A 237 9.84 -9.08 -40.00
CA ILE A 237 9.75 -8.63 -38.62
C ILE A 237 8.30 -8.55 -38.18
N ASN A 238 8.03 -8.79 -36.90
CA ASN A 238 6.68 -8.58 -36.36
C ASN A 238 6.33 -7.09 -36.22
N GLN A 239 5.05 -6.78 -36.34
CA GLN A 239 4.44 -5.52 -35.93
C GLN A 239 3.57 -5.76 -34.70
N LEU A 240 3.78 -4.97 -33.65
CA LEU A 240 3.05 -5.11 -32.39
C LEU A 240 1.59 -4.71 -32.58
N TYR A 241 0.66 -5.60 -32.19
CA TYR A 241 -0.79 -5.34 -32.17
C TYR A 241 -1.42 -4.87 -33.50
N SER A 242 -0.70 -5.00 -34.62
CA SER A 242 -1.17 -4.61 -35.96
C SER A 242 -2.03 -5.71 -36.58
N ARG A 243 -2.95 -5.31 -37.46
CA ARG A 243 -3.70 -6.27 -38.31
C ARG A 243 -2.77 -6.98 -39.30
N GLN A 244 -1.76 -6.28 -39.81
CA GLN A 244 -0.64 -6.86 -40.55
C GLN A 244 0.50 -7.07 -39.57
N ASN A 245 0.43 -8.18 -38.84
CA ASN A 245 1.35 -8.51 -37.74
C ASN A 245 2.78 -8.86 -38.20
N VAL A 246 3.02 -8.99 -39.51
CA VAL A 246 4.34 -9.26 -40.08
C VAL A 246 4.62 -8.30 -41.24
N LYS A 247 5.86 -7.77 -41.30
CA LYS A 247 6.33 -6.88 -42.36
C LYS A 247 7.65 -7.38 -42.93
N LEU A 248 7.76 -7.41 -44.26
CA LEU A 248 9.04 -7.64 -44.95
C LEU A 248 9.97 -6.45 -44.70
N LEU A 249 11.15 -6.71 -44.14
CA LEU A 249 12.13 -5.69 -43.82
C LEU A 249 13.14 -5.52 -44.96
N THR A 250 13.78 -6.62 -45.37
CA THR A 250 14.83 -6.63 -46.39
C THR A 250 14.99 -8.03 -46.97
N ASN A 251 15.65 -8.11 -48.12
CA ASN A 251 16.08 -9.38 -48.70
C ASN A 251 17.58 -9.54 -48.49
N TRP A 252 18.01 -10.76 -48.22
CA TRP A 252 19.40 -11.18 -48.23
C TRP A 252 19.69 -11.86 -49.56
N ARG A 253 20.75 -11.43 -50.25
CA ARG A 253 21.19 -12.05 -51.50
C ARG A 253 22.66 -12.44 -51.36
N PHE A 254 22.92 -13.74 -51.33
CA PHE A 254 24.22 -14.39 -51.19
C PHE A 254 25.00 -13.93 -49.94
N THR A 255 25.53 -12.71 -49.95
CA THR A 255 26.43 -12.18 -48.91
C THR A 255 25.98 -10.88 -48.27
N ASN A 256 24.97 -10.17 -48.82
CA ASN A 256 24.60 -8.83 -48.35
C ASN A 256 23.07 -8.64 -48.30
N PHE A 257 22.62 -7.74 -47.43
CA PHE A 257 21.27 -7.20 -47.47
C PHE A 257 21.11 -6.25 -48.65
N THR A 258 19.95 -6.29 -49.30
CA THR A 258 19.59 -5.33 -50.36
C THR A 258 19.58 -3.90 -49.84
N TYR A 259 19.11 -3.70 -48.60
CA TYR A 259 19.11 -2.43 -47.90
C TYR A 259 19.80 -2.59 -46.56
N ASN A 260 20.65 -1.63 -46.19
CA ASN A 260 21.22 -1.57 -44.84
C ASN A 260 20.15 -1.07 -43.87
N VAL A 261 19.56 -1.99 -43.12
CA VAL A 261 18.45 -1.71 -42.19
C VAL A 261 18.75 -2.32 -40.83
N ASP A 262 18.29 -1.65 -39.77
CA ASP A 262 18.28 -2.21 -38.43
C ASP A 262 17.23 -3.33 -38.33
N ILE A 263 17.66 -4.52 -37.93
CA ILE A 263 16.81 -5.72 -37.82
C ILE A 263 15.96 -5.65 -36.54
N PHE A 264 16.37 -4.84 -35.56
CA PHE A 264 15.69 -4.67 -34.29
C PHE A 264 15.27 -3.21 -34.05
N PRO A 265 14.46 -2.62 -34.97
CA PRO A 265 14.06 -1.23 -34.84
C PRO A 265 13.17 -1.03 -33.61
N ASP A 266 13.12 0.19 -33.09
CA ASP A 266 12.16 0.55 -32.06
C ASP A 266 10.73 0.50 -32.62
N LYS A 267 9.85 -0.22 -31.92
CA LYS A 267 8.43 -0.43 -32.26
C LYS A 267 7.49 0.12 -31.19
N ILE A 268 8.01 0.56 -30.05
CA ILE A 268 7.18 0.96 -28.90
C ILE A 268 6.85 2.45 -28.99
N SER A 269 7.78 3.27 -29.50
CA SER A 269 7.55 4.71 -29.67
C SER A 269 6.41 5.05 -30.63
N ASN A 270 6.06 4.16 -31.56
CA ASN A 270 4.91 4.33 -32.46
C ASN A 270 4.30 2.98 -32.83
N LEU A 271 3.08 2.74 -32.37
CA LEU A 271 2.30 1.51 -32.61
C LEU A 271 1.38 1.62 -33.84
N HIS A 272 1.52 2.68 -34.63
CA HIS A 272 0.84 2.84 -35.93
C HIS A 272 -0.70 2.69 -35.86
N GLY A 273 -1.33 3.13 -34.77
CA GLY A 273 -2.78 3.03 -34.60
C GLY A 273 -3.29 1.63 -34.23
N ALA A 274 -2.42 0.75 -33.71
CA ALA A 274 -2.83 -0.55 -33.21
C ALA A 274 -3.89 -0.44 -32.10
N THR A 275 -4.83 -1.39 -32.04
CA THR A 275 -5.88 -1.38 -31.00
C THR A 275 -5.48 -2.26 -29.84
N LEU A 276 -5.40 -1.67 -28.64
CA LEU A 276 -5.08 -2.40 -27.40
C LEU A 276 -6.33 -2.51 -26.53
N ASN A 277 -6.60 -3.72 -26.04
CA ASN A 277 -7.69 -3.96 -25.10
C ASN A 277 -7.26 -3.58 -23.68
N VAL A 278 -7.92 -2.61 -23.08
CA VAL A 278 -7.64 -2.13 -21.73
C VAL A 278 -8.74 -2.58 -20.79
N THR A 279 -8.41 -3.49 -19.87
CA THR A 279 -9.34 -3.99 -18.87
C THR A 279 -9.46 -3.00 -17.70
N VAL A 280 -10.70 -2.63 -17.36
CA VAL A 280 -11.03 -1.64 -16.33
C VAL A 280 -12.37 -1.99 -15.65
N PHE A 281 -12.64 -1.39 -14.50
CA PHE A 281 -13.96 -1.42 -13.86
C PHE A 281 -14.74 -0.18 -14.27
N PHE A 282 -15.97 -0.34 -14.78
CA PHE A 282 -16.80 0.81 -15.15
C PHE A 282 -17.60 1.29 -13.95
N GLU A 283 -17.51 2.59 -13.67
CA GLU A 283 -18.49 3.27 -12.84
C GLU A 283 -19.69 3.61 -13.72
N LYS A 284 -20.90 3.33 -13.25
CA LYS A 284 -22.13 3.65 -13.99
C LYS A 284 -22.66 5.01 -13.52
N ASP A 285 -23.14 5.81 -14.45
CA ASP A 285 -23.87 7.03 -14.11
C ASP A 285 -25.29 6.74 -13.61
N GLU A 286 -26.01 7.79 -13.17
CA GLU A 286 -27.41 7.69 -12.73
C GLU A 286 -28.35 7.13 -13.83
N ALA A 287 -27.96 7.24 -15.10
CA ALA A 287 -28.68 6.71 -16.26
C ALA A 287 -28.23 5.28 -16.66
N GLY A 288 -27.26 4.69 -15.95
CA GLY A 288 -26.71 3.36 -16.21
C GLY A 288 -25.62 3.29 -17.29
N ASN A 289 -25.17 4.42 -17.85
CA ASN A 289 -24.09 4.45 -18.85
C ASN A 289 -22.71 4.32 -18.18
N PRO A 290 -21.76 3.61 -18.81
CA PRO A 290 -20.41 3.49 -18.29
C PRO A 290 -19.67 4.83 -18.39
N ARG A 291 -19.21 5.35 -17.25
CA ARG A 291 -18.31 6.49 -17.15
C ARG A 291 -16.88 5.98 -17.12
N ILE A 292 -16.13 6.27 -18.19
CA ILE A 292 -14.72 5.89 -18.32
C ILE A 292 -13.87 7.14 -18.05
N TYR A 293 -13.55 7.37 -16.79
CA TYR A 293 -12.77 8.52 -16.34
C TYR A 293 -11.94 8.15 -15.10
N GLY A 294 -11.02 9.03 -14.72
CA GLY A 294 -10.17 8.85 -13.55
C GLY A 294 -8.69 8.80 -13.90
N ARG A 295 -7.86 8.82 -12.86
CA ARG A 295 -6.40 8.95 -13.00
C ARG A 295 -5.79 7.89 -13.88
N ASP A 296 -6.11 6.61 -13.65
CA ASP A 296 -5.53 5.50 -14.38
C ASP A 296 -5.90 5.55 -15.87
N VAL A 297 -7.12 6.02 -16.17
CA VAL A 297 -7.60 6.22 -17.55
C VAL A 297 -6.83 7.34 -18.23
N GLU A 298 -6.60 8.48 -17.56
CA GLU A 298 -5.84 9.60 -18.11
C GLU A 298 -4.37 9.22 -18.38
N VAL A 299 -3.75 8.43 -17.50
CA VAL A 299 -2.39 7.93 -17.73
C VAL A 299 -2.33 7.09 -19.01
N VAL A 300 -3.30 6.20 -19.21
CA VAL A 300 -3.35 5.34 -20.40
C VAL A 300 -3.70 6.14 -21.67
N ARG A 301 -4.54 7.17 -21.58
CA ARG A 301 -4.78 8.13 -22.68
C ARG A 301 -3.52 8.88 -23.06
N ALA A 302 -2.74 9.33 -22.09
CA ALA A 302 -1.45 9.97 -22.36
C ALA A 302 -0.46 9.01 -23.03
N LEU A 303 -0.41 7.74 -22.61
CA LEU A 303 0.39 6.72 -23.28
C LEU A 303 -0.09 6.44 -24.71
N ALA A 304 -1.41 6.39 -24.92
CA ALA A 304 -2.01 6.22 -26.24
C ALA A 304 -1.64 7.34 -27.20
N ALA A 305 -1.63 8.59 -26.72
CA ALA A 305 -1.18 9.75 -27.49
C ALA A 305 0.34 9.71 -27.76
N ALA A 306 1.15 9.34 -26.77
CA ALA A 306 2.61 9.30 -26.90
C ALA A 306 3.11 8.19 -27.83
N CYS A 307 2.51 6.99 -27.74
CA CYS A 307 2.91 5.81 -28.49
C CYS A 307 2.02 5.53 -29.72
N ASN A 308 1.05 6.41 -30.02
CA ASN A 308 0.16 6.33 -31.18
C ASN A 308 -0.59 4.97 -31.31
N PHE A 309 -1.41 4.64 -30.30
CA PHE A 309 -2.31 3.47 -30.33
C PHE A 309 -3.75 3.84 -29.95
N ILE A 310 -4.68 2.98 -30.35
CA ILE A 310 -6.12 3.14 -30.11
C ILE A 310 -6.52 2.32 -28.87
N LEU A 311 -7.28 2.96 -27.98
CA LEU A 311 -7.78 2.35 -26.75
C LEU A 311 -9.12 1.68 -26.96
N ASN A 312 -9.23 0.42 -26.56
CA ASN A 312 -10.50 -0.29 -26.47
C ASN A 312 -10.74 -0.75 -25.03
N PHE A 313 -11.60 -0.06 -24.29
CA PHE A 313 -11.88 -0.40 -22.90
C PHE A 313 -12.79 -1.62 -22.80
N ARG A 314 -12.45 -2.57 -21.94
CA ARG A 314 -13.26 -3.75 -21.62
C ARG A 314 -13.54 -3.83 -20.13
N GLU A 315 -14.80 -4.05 -19.78
CA GLU A 315 -15.20 -4.25 -18.40
C GLU A 315 -14.80 -5.65 -17.91
N VAL A 316 -14.45 -5.73 -16.64
CA VAL A 316 -14.32 -7.02 -15.93
C VAL A 316 -15.72 -7.65 -15.79
N PRO A 317 -15.89 -8.98 -15.98
CA PRO A 317 -17.17 -9.64 -15.79
C PRO A 317 -17.81 -9.35 -14.43
N GLN A 318 -19.16 -9.25 -14.40
CA GLN A 318 -19.90 -8.97 -13.17
C GLN A 318 -19.67 -10.05 -12.11
N GLY A 319 -19.51 -9.61 -10.85
CA GLY A 319 -19.22 -10.49 -9.72
C GLY A 319 -17.73 -10.84 -9.57
N GLU A 320 -16.90 -10.54 -10.57
CA GLU A 320 -15.45 -10.68 -10.50
C GLU A 320 -14.78 -9.33 -10.20
N VAL A 321 -13.68 -9.38 -9.45
CA VAL A 321 -12.94 -8.19 -9.01
C VAL A 321 -11.53 -8.20 -9.63
N TRP A 322 -10.48 -7.84 -8.90
CA TRP A 322 -9.10 -7.85 -9.43
C TRP A 322 -8.58 -9.22 -9.86
N GLY A 323 -9.13 -10.29 -9.29
CA GLY A 323 -8.81 -11.67 -9.64
C GLY A 323 -8.38 -12.52 -8.46
N GLU A 324 -8.92 -13.73 -8.43
CA GLU A 324 -8.73 -14.78 -7.44
C GLU A 324 -8.24 -16.05 -8.16
N LEU A 325 -7.36 -16.79 -7.47
CA LEU A 325 -6.91 -18.07 -7.95
C LEU A 325 -7.99 -19.10 -7.66
N LEU A 326 -8.58 -19.63 -8.72
CA LEU A 326 -9.61 -20.66 -8.62
C LEU A 326 -8.98 -22.03 -8.30
N PRO A 327 -9.75 -22.99 -7.76
CA PRO A 327 -9.25 -24.34 -7.43
C PRO A 327 -8.69 -25.12 -8.62
N ASN A 328 -9.12 -24.78 -9.84
CA ASN A 328 -8.61 -25.34 -11.09
C ASN A 328 -7.23 -24.79 -11.50
N GLY A 329 -6.67 -23.84 -10.74
CA GLY A 329 -5.39 -23.18 -11.04
C GLY A 329 -5.48 -22.02 -12.04
N SER A 330 -6.66 -21.66 -12.55
CA SER A 330 -6.85 -20.46 -13.37
C SER A 330 -7.17 -19.23 -12.53
N TRP A 331 -6.97 -18.05 -13.10
CA TRP A 331 -7.37 -16.79 -12.47
C TRP A 331 -8.66 -16.28 -13.10
N ASN A 332 -9.53 -15.67 -12.27
CA ASN A 332 -10.68 -14.90 -12.75
C ASN A 332 -10.39 -13.38 -12.66
N GLY A 333 -11.40 -12.57 -12.97
CA GLY A 333 -11.37 -11.13 -12.87
C GLY A 333 -10.35 -10.49 -13.81
N LEU A 334 -9.82 -9.34 -13.40
CA LEU A 334 -8.85 -8.60 -14.19
C LEU A 334 -7.59 -9.44 -14.50
N ILE A 335 -7.03 -10.14 -13.51
CA ILE A 335 -5.86 -11.02 -13.74
C ILE A 335 -6.19 -12.14 -14.72
N GLY A 336 -7.38 -12.73 -14.60
CA GLY A 336 -7.87 -13.74 -15.53
C GLY A 336 -7.89 -13.25 -16.97
N MET A 337 -8.42 -12.04 -17.20
CA MET A 337 -8.47 -11.42 -18.54
C MET A 337 -7.08 -11.11 -19.11
N LEU A 338 -6.13 -10.68 -18.26
CA LEU A 338 -4.74 -10.45 -18.69
C LEU A 338 -4.03 -11.76 -19.05
N GLY A 339 -4.27 -12.80 -18.23
CA GLY A 339 -3.73 -14.14 -18.44
C GLY A 339 -4.32 -14.82 -19.67
N SER A 340 -5.63 -14.70 -19.88
CA SER A 340 -6.36 -15.29 -21.03
C SER A 340 -6.02 -14.62 -22.36
N GLY A 341 -5.52 -13.38 -22.33
CA GLY A 341 -5.24 -12.56 -23.51
C GLY A 341 -6.43 -11.71 -23.99
N ASP A 342 -7.54 -11.70 -23.25
CA ASP A 342 -8.69 -10.85 -23.53
C ASP A 342 -8.38 -9.37 -23.25
N GLY A 343 -7.53 -9.11 -22.25
CA GLY A 343 -6.94 -7.82 -21.93
C GLY A 343 -5.44 -7.76 -22.27
N ASP A 344 -5.01 -6.64 -22.87
CA ASP A 344 -3.59 -6.32 -23.09
C ASP A 344 -2.99 -5.55 -21.91
N LEU A 345 -3.76 -4.61 -21.37
CA LEU A 345 -3.37 -3.75 -20.26
C LEU A 345 -4.49 -3.72 -19.23
N GLY A 346 -4.14 -3.84 -17.94
CA GLY A 346 -5.09 -3.74 -16.85
C GLY A 346 -4.89 -2.45 -16.06
N ILE A 347 -5.94 -1.64 -15.93
CA ILE A 347 -5.94 -0.44 -15.08
C ILE A 347 -7.04 -0.54 -14.03
N ALA A 348 -6.64 -0.59 -12.77
CA ALA A 348 -7.60 -0.71 -11.67
C ALA A 348 -6.96 -0.55 -10.28
N ASN A 349 -6.06 0.41 -10.04
CA ASN A 349 -5.41 0.55 -8.73
C ASN A 349 -4.84 -0.79 -8.17
N ILE A 350 -4.11 -1.53 -9.01
CA ILE A 350 -3.63 -2.88 -8.68
C ILE A 350 -2.37 -2.80 -7.83
N PHE A 351 -2.36 -3.47 -6.68
CA PHE A 351 -1.17 -3.58 -5.84
C PHE A 351 -0.08 -4.42 -6.50
N ILE A 352 1.12 -3.88 -6.56
CA ILE A 352 2.32 -4.63 -6.94
C ILE A 352 2.66 -5.60 -5.81
N THR A 353 2.44 -6.89 -6.03
CA THR A 353 2.75 -7.93 -5.04
C THR A 353 3.36 -9.16 -5.72
N SER A 354 4.36 -9.76 -5.09
CA SER A 354 4.85 -11.10 -5.43
C SER A 354 4.07 -12.21 -4.72
N LEU A 355 3.21 -11.85 -3.76
CA LEU A 355 2.40 -12.81 -3.03
C LEU A 355 1.32 -13.38 -3.95
N LEU A 356 0.86 -14.59 -3.61
CA LEU A 356 -0.25 -15.29 -4.28
C LEU A 356 0.01 -15.68 -5.74
N GLY A 357 1.25 -15.68 -6.25
CA GLY A 357 1.56 -16.18 -7.61
C GLY A 357 1.07 -15.29 -8.75
N ARG A 358 0.61 -14.05 -8.48
CA ARG A 358 0.06 -13.16 -9.52
C ARG A 358 1.06 -12.75 -10.60
N ARG A 359 2.35 -12.66 -10.25
CA ARG A 359 3.43 -12.33 -11.18
C ARG A 359 3.56 -13.32 -12.35
N ASP A 360 2.94 -14.49 -12.26
CA ASP A 360 3.01 -15.51 -13.30
C ASP A 360 2.07 -15.20 -14.48
N TYR A 361 1.06 -14.34 -14.28
CA TYR A 361 0.02 -14.01 -15.28
C TYR A 361 0.03 -12.54 -15.69
N GLN A 362 0.76 -11.69 -14.98
CA GLN A 362 0.88 -10.27 -15.30
C GLN A 362 2.26 -9.71 -14.97
N HIS A 363 2.69 -8.73 -15.75
CA HIS A 363 3.84 -7.87 -15.44
C HIS A 363 3.35 -6.49 -15.01
N PHE A 364 4.13 -5.83 -14.15
CA PHE A 364 3.82 -4.50 -13.66
C PHE A 364 4.68 -3.45 -14.37
N SER A 365 4.11 -2.28 -14.63
CA SER A 365 4.88 -1.09 -14.96
C SER A 365 5.67 -0.59 -13.74
N ALA A 366 6.49 0.44 -13.95
CA ALA A 366 7.03 1.20 -12.83
C ALA A 366 5.86 1.78 -12.00
N PRO A 367 5.94 1.72 -10.65
CA PRO A 367 4.91 2.31 -9.81
C PRO A 367 4.85 3.82 -10.04
N PHE A 368 3.68 4.31 -10.43
CA PHE A 368 3.42 5.74 -10.61
C PHE A 368 2.59 6.34 -9.46
N HIS A 369 2.08 5.50 -8.57
CA HIS A 369 1.28 5.92 -7.41
C HIS A 369 1.60 5.05 -6.19
N GLN A 370 1.60 5.68 -5.01
CA GLN A 370 1.77 5.00 -3.73
C GLN A 370 0.58 5.35 -2.83
N SER A 371 -0.03 4.33 -2.24
CA SER A 371 -1.13 4.48 -1.27
C SER A 371 -0.96 3.50 -0.13
N VAL A 372 -1.45 3.90 1.04
CA VAL A 372 -1.64 3.02 2.20
C VAL A 372 -3.09 2.52 2.23
N ASN A 373 -3.35 1.45 3.00
CA ASN A 373 -4.70 0.93 3.22
C ASN A 373 -5.21 1.38 4.60
N CYS A 374 -6.49 1.71 4.67
CA CYS A 374 -7.14 2.22 5.86
C CYS A 374 -8.48 1.52 6.09
N VAL A 375 -8.88 1.42 7.36
CA VAL A 375 -10.21 0.93 7.74
C VAL A 375 -11.11 2.13 7.99
N ILE A 376 -12.24 2.19 7.31
CA ILE A 376 -13.30 3.17 7.54
C ILE A 376 -14.29 2.59 8.54
N LEU A 377 -14.68 3.39 9.52
CA LEU A 377 -15.61 3.02 10.57
C LEU A 377 -16.70 4.07 10.70
N ARG A 378 -17.87 3.66 11.19
CA ARG A 378 -18.93 4.58 11.56
C ARG A 378 -18.50 5.44 12.75
N VAL A 379 -18.71 6.75 12.63
CA VAL A 379 -18.58 7.70 13.73
C VAL A 379 -19.75 7.46 14.69
N SER A 380 -19.43 7.15 15.94
CA SER A 380 -20.44 7.06 16.99
C SER A 380 -21.10 8.44 17.20
N PRO A 381 -22.42 8.49 17.42
CA PRO A 381 -23.12 9.75 17.59
C PRO A 381 -22.53 10.55 18.77
N PRO A 382 -22.56 11.89 18.70
CA PRO A 382 -22.13 12.70 19.81
C PRO A 382 -22.99 12.40 21.03
N VAL A 383 -22.38 12.53 22.19
CA VAL A 383 -23.06 12.29 23.46
C VAL A 383 -24.28 13.21 23.66
N PRO A 384 -25.36 12.74 24.32
CA PRO A 384 -26.57 13.53 24.49
C PRO A 384 -26.32 14.79 25.31
N ARG A 385 -26.77 15.95 24.80
CA ARG A 385 -26.56 17.25 25.46
C ARG A 385 -27.20 17.36 26.85
N TRP A 386 -28.25 16.61 27.15
CA TRP A 386 -28.89 16.61 28.47
C TRP A 386 -27.97 16.09 29.58
N GLN A 387 -26.94 15.30 29.24
CA GLN A 387 -25.93 14.83 30.19
C GLN A 387 -24.86 15.87 30.48
N ALA A 388 -24.78 16.96 29.70
CA ALA A 388 -23.74 17.98 29.84
C ALA A 388 -23.59 18.57 31.25
N PRO A 389 -24.64 18.76 32.07
CA PRO A 389 -24.50 19.31 33.42
C PRO A 389 -23.67 18.45 34.39
N SER A 390 -23.57 17.13 34.20
CA SER A 390 -22.81 16.26 35.12
C SER A 390 -21.32 16.15 34.79
N TRP A 391 -20.90 16.64 33.62
CA TRP A 391 -19.55 16.51 33.07
C TRP A 391 -18.50 17.54 33.53
N PRO A 392 -18.85 18.76 34.00
CA PRO A 392 -17.87 19.78 34.41
C PRO A 392 -16.89 19.32 35.48
N PHE A 393 -17.30 18.34 36.29
CA PHE A 393 -16.52 17.78 37.38
C PHE A 393 -16.38 16.26 37.21
N ARG A 394 -15.21 15.74 37.58
CA ARG A 394 -14.98 14.29 37.68
C ARG A 394 -15.82 13.70 38.82
N SER A 395 -16.08 12.40 38.77
CA SER A 395 -16.74 11.63 39.84
C SER A 395 -16.19 11.98 41.22
N ASP A 396 -14.87 12.01 41.35
CA ASP A 396 -14.18 12.27 42.62
C ASP A 396 -14.52 13.66 43.17
N THR A 397 -14.66 14.64 42.27
CA THR A 397 -15.00 16.02 42.66
C THR A 397 -16.45 16.12 43.10
N TRP A 398 -17.37 15.43 42.43
CA TRP A 398 -18.77 15.34 42.87
C TRP A 398 -18.90 14.69 44.24
N ILE A 399 -18.15 13.60 44.49
CA ILE A 399 -18.12 12.95 45.80
C ILE A 399 -17.59 13.90 46.87
N THR A 400 -16.49 14.60 46.62
CA THR A 400 -15.95 15.57 47.58
C THR A 400 -16.90 16.73 47.85
N LEU A 401 -17.66 17.18 46.85
CA LEU A 401 -18.68 18.22 47.01
C LEU A 401 -19.82 17.72 47.92
N ALA A 402 -20.32 16.50 47.68
CA ALA A 402 -21.36 15.89 48.50
C ALA A 402 -20.91 15.73 49.96
N VAL A 403 -19.70 15.22 50.19
CA VAL A 403 -19.12 15.09 51.53
C VAL A 403 -18.93 16.46 52.18
N GLY A 404 -18.41 17.45 51.44
CA GLY A 404 -18.24 18.82 51.93
C GLY A 404 -19.56 19.46 52.34
N LEU A 405 -20.64 19.24 51.58
CA LEU A 405 -21.98 19.74 51.90
C LEU A 405 -22.54 19.11 53.18
N ILE A 406 -22.33 17.80 53.37
CA ILE A 406 -22.77 17.07 54.57
C ILE A 406 -21.99 17.54 55.81
N LEU A 407 -20.68 17.75 55.70
CA LEU A 407 -19.83 18.13 56.84
C LEU A 407 -19.94 19.61 57.23
N SER A 408 -20.25 20.50 56.29
CA SER A 408 -20.30 21.94 56.54
C SER A 408 -21.46 22.37 57.43
N GLY A 409 -22.61 21.68 57.39
CA GLY A 409 -23.74 21.95 58.27
C GLY A 409 -23.41 21.82 59.78
N PRO A 410 -22.91 20.65 60.23
CA PRO A 410 -22.47 20.44 61.61
C PRO A 410 -21.35 21.39 62.03
N VAL A 411 -20.37 21.65 61.15
CA VAL A 411 -19.24 22.54 61.45
C VAL A 411 -19.73 23.96 61.74
N ILE A 412 -20.60 24.53 60.89
CA ILE A 412 -21.16 25.86 61.13
C ILE A 412 -22.06 25.88 62.36
N TYR A 413 -22.85 24.84 62.59
CA TYR A 413 -23.71 24.75 63.79
C TYR A 413 -22.87 24.83 65.08
N VAL A 414 -21.81 24.02 65.16
CA VAL A 414 -20.90 24.02 66.31
C VAL A 414 -20.21 25.38 66.47
N LEU A 415 -19.72 25.97 65.37
CA LEU A 415 -19.09 27.30 65.41
C LEU A 415 -20.07 28.40 65.85
N ALA A 416 -21.31 28.37 65.35
CA ALA A 416 -22.35 29.32 65.74
C ALA A 416 -22.68 29.19 67.23
N TYR A 417 -22.81 27.97 67.74
CA TYR A 417 -23.12 27.70 69.14
C TYR A 417 -21.97 28.08 70.08
N VAL A 418 -20.74 27.63 69.79
CA VAL A 418 -19.56 27.88 70.63
C VAL A 418 -19.22 29.37 70.66
N SER A 419 -19.24 30.04 69.50
CA SER A 419 -18.93 31.47 69.44
C SER A 419 -19.98 32.33 70.14
N ALA A 420 -21.26 31.95 70.07
CA ALA A 420 -22.33 32.64 70.78
C ALA A 420 -22.23 32.45 72.30
N LYS A 421 -21.96 31.21 72.76
CA LYS A 421 -21.75 30.88 74.17
C LYS A 421 -20.56 31.65 74.77
N SER A 422 -19.45 31.76 74.04
CA SER A 422 -18.25 32.48 74.48
C SER A 422 -18.48 34.00 74.67
N LEU A 423 -19.49 34.57 74.01
CA LEU A 423 -19.80 36.01 74.04
C LEU A 423 -21.10 36.33 74.80
N GLY A 424 -21.72 35.33 75.43
CA GLY A 424 -23.01 35.50 76.12
C GLY A 424 -24.17 35.90 75.20
N LYS A 425 -24.07 35.63 73.90
CA LYS A 425 -25.09 35.96 72.89
C LYS A 425 -25.91 34.72 72.51
N LEU A 426 -27.10 34.94 71.94
CA LEU A 426 -27.85 33.90 71.26
C LEU A 426 -27.17 33.52 69.92
N PRO A 427 -27.08 32.22 69.58
CA PRO A 427 -26.53 31.80 68.30
C PRO A 427 -27.44 32.22 67.14
N PHE A 428 -26.85 32.68 66.04
CA PHE A 428 -27.60 33.12 64.86
C PHE A 428 -28.30 31.95 64.13
N LEU A 429 -27.79 30.72 64.34
CA LEU A 429 -28.40 29.47 63.89
C LEU A 429 -28.86 28.67 65.11
N GLN A 430 -30.16 28.37 65.17
CA GLN A 430 -30.79 27.78 66.36
C GLN A 430 -30.88 26.25 66.30
N SER A 431 -30.74 25.65 65.12
CA SER A 431 -30.82 24.20 64.93
C SER A 431 -29.83 23.71 63.88
N LEU A 432 -29.47 22.43 63.96
CA LEU A 432 -28.65 21.76 62.95
C LEU A 432 -29.32 21.82 61.57
N THR A 433 -30.64 21.62 61.51
CA THR A 433 -31.44 21.73 60.29
C THR A 433 -31.37 23.12 59.68
N SER A 434 -31.48 24.18 60.49
CA SER A 434 -31.31 25.57 60.04
C SER A 434 -29.90 25.81 59.50
N SER A 435 -28.88 25.13 60.04
CA SER A 435 -27.50 25.25 59.60
C SER A 435 -27.27 24.58 58.24
N TYR A 436 -27.88 23.41 58.02
CA TYR A 436 -27.87 22.77 56.70
C TYR A 436 -28.56 23.61 55.63
N PHE A 437 -29.76 24.14 55.92
CA PHE A 437 -30.44 25.02 54.97
C PHE A 437 -29.67 26.30 54.70
N HIS A 438 -28.98 26.86 55.70
CA HIS A 438 -28.12 28.02 55.52
C HIS A 438 -26.95 27.73 54.56
N VAL A 439 -26.27 26.60 54.74
CA VAL A 439 -25.20 26.18 53.83
C VAL A 439 -25.73 25.85 52.43
N PHE A 440 -26.87 25.18 52.35
CA PHE A 440 -27.47 24.81 51.08
C PHE A 440 -27.89 26.05 50.29
N ALA A 441 -28.54 27.02 50.94
CA ALA A 441 -28.86 28.32 50.35
C ALA A 441 -27.60 29.04 49.85
N MET A 442 -26.52 28.99 50.64
CA MET A 442 -25.23 29.56 50.23
C MET A 442 -24.71 28.91 48.94
N HIS A 443 -24.77 27.58 48.81
CA HIS A 443 -24.35 26.85 47.61
C HIS A 443 -25.22 27.17 46.39
N LEU A 444 -26.51 27.40 46.60
CA LEU A 444 -27.43 27.88 45.57
C LEU A 444 -27.25 29.37 45.22
N ARG A 445 -26.36 30.07 45.93
CA ARG A 445 -26.14 31.52 45.83
C ARG A 445 -27.37 32.36 46.16
N GLU A 446 -28.24 31.82 46.99
CA GLU A 446 -29.39 32.54 47.54
C GLU A 446 -28.93 33.48 48.66
N PRO A 447 -29.59 34.64 48.84
CA PRO A 447 -29.25 35.58 49.90
C PRO A 447 -29.53 34.95 51.27
N LEU A 448 -28.60 35.14 52.21
CA LEU A 448 -28.70 34.56 53.54
C LEU A 448 -29.63 35.40 54.42
N PRO A 449 -30.68 34.82 55.02
CA PRO A 449 -31.68 35.59 55.78
C PRO A 449 -31.20 36.05 57.16
N ARG A 450 -30.08 35.53 57.67
CA ARG A 450 -29.53 35.87 58.99
C ARG A 450 -28.03 36.08 58.93
N GLU A 451 -27.59 37.20 59.47
CA GLU A 451 -26.18 37.55 59.53
C GLU A 451 -25.49 36.94 60.77
N PRO A 452 -24.22 36.52 60.64
CA PRO A 452 -23.43 36.03 61.76
C PRO A 452 -23.15 37.14 62.80
N SER A 453 -23.44 36.84 64.06
CA SER A 453 -23.37 37.78 65.19
C SER A 453 -21.97 37.93 65.81
N THR A 454 -21.02 37.05 65.46
CA THR A 454 -19.66 37.00 66.03
C THR A 454 -18.59 37.12 64.96
N ASN A 455 -17.41 37.64 65.29
CA ASN A 455 -16.31 37.80 64.31
C ASN A 455 -15.80 36.44 63.78
N ALA A 456 -15.78 35.40 64.61
CA ALA A 456 -15.37 34.05 64.20
C ALA A 456 -16.37 33.41 63.21
N SER A 457 -17.68 33.58 63.45
CA SER A 457 -18.71 33.09 62.52
C SER A 457 -18.72 33.90 61.22
N ARG A 458 -18.48 35.22 61.27
CA ARG A 458 -18.29 36.07 60.09
C ARG A 458 -17.15 35.58 59.20
N LEU A 459 -15.98 35.30 59.80
CA LEU A 459 -14.82 34.81 59.04
C LEU A 459 -15.09 33.44 58.41
N SER A 460 -15.72 32.53 59.15
CA SER A 460 -16.05 31.19 58.66
C SER A 460 -17.05 31.23 57.49
N VAL A 461 -18.09 32.06 57.61
CA VAL A 461 -19.05 32.33 56.52
C VAL A 461 -18.33 32.98 55.33
N ALA A 462 -17.42 33.93 55.54
CA ALA A 462 -16.65 34.53 54.45
C ALA A 462 -15.79 33.50 53.69
N PHE A 463 -15.14 32.57 54.37
CA PHE A 463 -14.39 31.48 53.73
C PHE A 463 -15.29 30.54 52.93
N LEU A 464 -16.43 30.15 53.49
CA LEU A 464 -17.43 29.33 52.78
C LEU A 464 -18.00 30.05 51.56
N TRP A 465 -18.19 31.37 51.66
CA TRP A 465 -18.63 32.20 50.55
C TRP A 465 -17.61 32.19 49.41
N ILE A 466 -16.33 32.41 49.71
CA ILE A 466 -15.25 32.34 48.72
C ILE A 466 -15.20 30.94 48.10
N TYR A 467 -15.32 29.88 48.91
CA TYR A 467 -15.35 28.50 48.45
C TYR A 467 -16.49 28.26 47.44
N VAL A 468 -17.73 28.65 47.76
CA VAL A 468 -18.88 28.49 46.86
C VAL A 468 -18.71 29.34 45.59
N MET A 469 -18.14 30.55 45.70
CA MET A 469 -17.86 31.37 44.52
C MET A 469 -16.88 30.69 43.58
N VAL A 470 -15.74 30.23 44.09
CA VAL A 470 -14.72 29.52 43.31
C VAL A 470 -15.30 28.25 42.68
N LEU A 471 -16.07 27.47 43.44
CA LEU A 471 -16.72 26.25 42.95
C LEU A 471 -17.69 26.56 41.81
N GLY A 472 -18.60 27.53 42.01
CA GLY A 472 -19.61 27.85 41.01
C GLY A 472 -19.02 28.50 39.75
N ILE A 473 -17.99 29.34 39.87
CA ILE A 473 -17.25 29.88 38.72
C ILE A 473 -16.53 28.77 37.96
N SER A 474 -15.91 27.82 38.67
CA SER A 474 -15.23 26.68 38.04
C SER A 474 -16.23 25.78 37.30
N TYR A 475 -17.39 25.51 37.92
CA TYR A 475 -18.47 24.74 37.31
C TYR A 475 -19.00 25.43 36.06
N SER A 476 -19.34 26.72 36.14
CA SER A 476 -19.88 27.46 35.00
C SER A 476 -18.86 27.56 33.86
N SER A 477 -17.59 27.83 34.17
CA SER A 477 -16.52 27.94 33.16
C SER A 477 -16.29 26.62 32.43
N ASN A 478 -16.23 25.51 33.17
CA ASN A 478 -16.08 24.18 32.57
C ASN A 478 -17.33 23.77 31.78
N LEU A 479 -18.53 24.06 32.29
CA LEU A 479 -19.78 23.79 31.57
C LEU A 479 -19.83 24.55 30.25
N THR A 480 -19.48 25.85 30.25
CA THR A 480 -19.38 26.64 29.01
C THR A 480 -18.38 26.01 28.05
N ALA A 481 -17.18 25.63 28.51
CA ALA A 481 -16.21 24.94 27.67
C ALA A 481 -16.78 23.65 27.06
N PHE A 482 -17.49 22.83 27.84
CA PHE A 482 -18.12 21.60 27.36
C PHE A 482 -19.28 21.84 26.37
N LEU A 483 -20.00 22.95 26.50
CA LEU A 483 -21.09 23.29 25.57
C LEU A 483 -20.57 23.89 24.26
N THR A 484 -19.40 24.53 24.28
CA THR A 484 -18.79 25.08 23.06
C THR A 484 -18.22 24.01 22.14
N VAL A 485 -17.75 22.88 22.67
CA VAL A 485 -17.12 21.81 21.88
C VAL A 485 -17.94 20.53 21.99
N VAL A 486 -18.49 20.08 20.86
CA VAL A 486 -19.18 18.78 20.78
C VAL A 486 -18.16 17.66 20.98
N ARG A 487 -18.22 16.99 22.13
CA ARG A 487 -17.41 15.80 22.40
C ARG A 487 -17.93 14.60 21.63
N GLN A 488 -17.09 14.06 20.76
CA GLN A 488 -17.27 12.72 20.21
C GLN A 488 -16.78 11.68 21.22
N PRO A 489 -17.45 10.53 21.33
CA PRO A 489 -16.96 9.43 22.16
C PRO A 489 -15.64 8.88 21.61
N ARG A 490 -14.92 8.10 22.43
CA ARG A 490 -13.67 7.45 22.01
C ARG A 490 -13.93 6.56 20.80
N SER A 491 -13.23 6.85 19.72
CA SER A 491 -13.22 6.05 18.50
C SER A 491 -12.24 4.89 18.58
N ILE A 492 -12.47 3.87 17.75
CA ILE A 492 -11.52 2.81 17.49
C ILE A 492 -10.44 3.37 16.56
N ASP A 493 -9.20 3.39 17.03
CA ASP A 493 -8.06 3.98 16.31
C ASP A 493 -6.90 2.99 16.11
N THR A 494 -7.00 1.78 16.65
CA THR A 494 -5.95 0.75 16.51
C THR A 494 -6.52 -0.59 16.08
N PHE A 495 -5.70 -1.42 15.43
CA PHE A 495 -6.10 -2.80 15.06
C PHE A 495 -6.42 -3.67 16.29
N LYS A 496 -5.78 -3.40 17.43
CA LYS A 496 -6.09 -4.07 18.68
C LYS A 496 -7.50 -3.70 19.16
N GLU A 497 -7.82 -2.41 19.22
CA GLU A 497 -9.17 -1.96 19.59
C GLU A 497 -10.24 -2.46 18.61
N LEU A 498 -9.90 -2.56 17.31
CA LEU A 498 -10.80 -3.10 16.30
C LEU A 498 -11.08 -4.59 16.54
N LEU A 499 -10.04 -5.36 16.87
CA LEU A 499 -10.18 -6.76 17.25
C LEU A 499 -11.00 -6.92 18.54
N ASP A 500 -10.70 -6.12 19.56
CA ASP A 500 -11.42 -6.13 20.85
C ASP A 500 -12.90 -5.72 20.72
N SER A 501 -13.27 -5.03 19.62
CA SER A 501 -14.65 -4.60 19.35
C SER A 501 -15.54 -5.68 18.72
N ASP A 502 -14.97 -6.83 18.31
CA ASP A 502 -15.65 -7.91 17.58
C ASP A 502 -16.39 -7.45 16.30
N LEU A 503 -16.04 -6.27 15.76
CA LEU A 503 -16.62 -5.78 14.51
C LEU A 503 -16.03 -6.53 13.31
N PRO A 504 -16.86 -7.07 12.40
CA PRO A 504 -16.37 -7.66 11.16
C PRO A 504 -15.74 -6.59 10.27
N VAL A 505 -14.69 -6.98 9.55
CA VAL A 505 -14.02 -6.11 8.58
C VAL A 505 -14.34 -6.59 7.17
N VAL A 506 -14.96 -5.73 6.39
CA VAL A 506 -15.32 -6.01 5.00
C VAL A 506 -14.32 -5.39 4.04
N GLY A 507 -14.07 -6.06 2.92
CA GLY A 507 -13.23 -5.54 1.85
C GLY A 507 -13.66 -6.08 0.49
N LEU A 508 -13.33 -5.35 -0.57
CA LEU A 508 -13.62 -5.79 -1.93
C LEU A 508 -12.66 -6.93 -2.33
N GLY A 509 -13.23 -8.11 -2.54
CA GLY A 509 -12.49 -9.32 -2.89
C GLY A 509 -11.56 -9.87 -1.79
N PRO A 510 -10.93 -11.03 -2.04
CA PRO A 510 -10.21 -11.77 -1.01
C PRO A 510 -8.78 -11.25 -0.76
N ILE A 511 -8.30 -10.28 -1.54
CA ILE A 511 -6.90 -9.80 -1.46
C ILE A 511 -6.55 -9.34 -0.06
N PHE A 512 -7.40 -8.52 0.56
CA PHE A 512 -7.11 -7.98 1.88
C PHE A 512 -7.09 -9.07 2.94
N GLY A 513 -8.02 -10.02 2.89
CA GLY A 513 -8.00 -11.20 3.78
C GLY A 513 -6.73 -12.02 3.61
N ASN A 514 -6.31 -12.28 2.37
CA ASN A 514 -5.06 -13.01 2.09
C ASN A 514 -3.83 -12.25 2.61
N LEU A 515 -3.79 -10.92 2.46
CA LEU A 515 -2.71 -10.08 3.00
C LEU A 515 -2.70 -10.08 4.54
N MET A 516 -3.87 -10.04 5.18
CA MET A 516 -3.98 -10.16 6.65
C MET A 516 -3.46 -11.52 7.14
N LYS A 517 -3.81 -12.61 6.45
CA LYS A 517 -3.36 -13.97 6.78
C LYS A 517 -1.84 -14.13 6.73
N THR A 518 -1.19 -13.49 5.75
CA THR A 518 0.27 -13.51 5.57
C THR A 518 0.98 -12.42 6.39
N SER A 519 0.25 -11.52 7.06
CA SER A 519 0.85 -10.41 7.79
C SER A 519 1.70 -10.86 8.98
N VAL A 520 2.74 -10.09 9.29
CA VAL A 520 3.60 -10.29 10.47
C VAL A 520 2.91 -9.80 11.75
N ASN A 521 1.98 -8.86 11.64
CA ASN A 521 1.27 -8.29 12.76
C ASN A 521 0.23 -9.28 13.31
N VAL A 522 0.39 -9.67 14.58
CA VAL A 522 -0.48 -10.63 15.26
C VAL A 522 -1.94 -10.20 15.22
N TYR A 523 -2.23 -8.92 15.44
CA TYR A 523 -3.61 -8.41 15.45
C TYR A 523 -4.28 -8.50 14.09
N LEU A 524 -3.56 -8.18 13.00
CA LEU A 524 -4.09 -8.31 11.64
C LEU A 524 -4.34 -9.77 11.26
N LYS A 525 -3.44 -10.67 11.68
CA LYS A 525 -3.59 -12.10 11.46
C LYS A 525 -4.77 -12.70 12.21
N GLU A 526 -5.05 -12.21 13.43
CA GLU A 526 -6.24 -12.59 14.19
C GLU A 526 -7.52 -12.02 13.55
N LEU A 527 -7.47 -10.75 13.12
CA LEU A 527 -8.58 -10.03 12.48
C LEU A 527 -9.05 -10.69 11.18
N PHE A 528 -8.17 -11.45 10.50
CA PHE A 528 -8.55 -12.28 9.35
C PHE A 528 -9.73 -13.21 9.65
N LYS A 529 -9.88 -13.71 10.88
CA LYS A 529 -11.02 -14.56 11.26
C LYS A 529 -12.37 -13.84 11.14
N ASN A 530 -12.36 -12.52 11.33
CA ASN A 530 -13.54 -11.66 11.26
C ASN A 530 -13.63 -10.92 9.90
N PHE A 531 -12.75 -11.25 8.94
CA PHE A 531 -12.74 -10.63 7.63
C PHE A 531 -13.79 -11.26 6.70
N VAL A 532 -14.60 -10.42 6.05
CA VAL A 532 -15.61 -10.84 5.09
C VAL A 532 -15.30 -10.22 3.72
N SER A 533 -14.98 -11.07 2.75
CA SER A 533 -14.79 -10.66 1.36
C SER A 533 -16.15 -10.45 0.70
N MET A 534 -16.34 -9.29 0.05
CA MET A 534 -17.55 -9.01 -0.72
C MET A 534 -17.23 -8.63 -2.17
N PRO A 535 -18.05 -9.06 -3.14
CA PRO A 535 -17.87 -8.70 -4.55
C PRO A 535 -18.32 -7.26 -4.85
N SER A 536 -19.32 -6.73 -4.14
CA SER A 536 -19.86 -5.38 -4.33
C SER A 536 -20.50 -4.81 -3.05
N GLU A 537 -20.68 -3.49 -3.00
CA GLU A 537 -21.49 -2.73 -2.00
C GLU A 537 -21.14 -2.90 -0.50
N PRO A 538 -19.92 -2.57 -0.05
CA PRO A 538 -19.61 -2.50 1.38
C PRO A 538 -20.27 -1.32 2.11
N GLU A 539 -20.89 -0.41 1.37
CA GLU A 539 -21.37 0.87 1.88
C GLU A 539 -22.52 0.71 2.86
N LEU A 540 -23.45 -0.20 2.59
CA LEU A 540 -24.65 -0.37 3.42
C LEU A 540 -24.28 -0.82 4.83
N LEU A 541 -23.42 -1.84 4.95
CA LEU A 541 -22.98 -2.37 6.25
C LEU A 541 -22.19 -1.33 7.05
N LEU A 542 -21.42 -0.49 6.36
CA LEU A 542 -20.68 0.60 6.98
C LEU A 542 -21.61 1.74 7.42
N LYS A 543 -22.58 2.14 6.59
CA LYS A 543 -23.61 3.15 6.93
C LYS A 543 -24.45 2.69 8.12
N GLU A 544 -24.73 1.38 8.25
CA GLU A 544 -25.40 0.80 9.41
C GLU A 544 -24.48 0.72 10.65
N GLY A 545 -23.16 0.74 10.49
CA GLY A 545 -22.17 0.59 11.57
C GLY A 545 -22.01 -0.86 12.03
N ARG A 546 -22.37 -1.83 11.17
CA ARG A 546 -22.24 -3.27 11.45
C ARG A 546 -20.87 -3.83 11.09
N ALA A 547 -20.09 -3.13 10.27
CA ALA A 547 -18.78 -3.55 9.83
C ALA A 547 -17.83 -2.35 9.61
N GLY A 548 -16.53 -2.60 9.71
CA GLY A 548 -15.50 -1.68 9.21
C GLY A 548 -15.13 -1.99 7.77
N TYR A 549 -14.91 -0.97 6.94
CA TYR A 549 -14.56 -1.16 5.53
C TYR A 549 -13.08 -0.92 5.28
N LEU A 550 -12.35 -1.95 4.86
CA LEU A 550 -10.95 -1.85 4.48
C LEU A 550 -10.80 -1.52 3.00
N THR A 551 -10.12 -0.39 2.73
CA THR A 551 -9.87 0.09 1.38
C THR A 551 -8.58 0.91 1.31
N SER A 552 -8.15 1.28 0.10
CA SER A 552 -7.00 2.19 -0.06
C SER A 552 -7.33 3.60 0.45
N TYR A 553 -6.36 4.32 0.99
CA TYR A 553 -6.54 5.65 1.57
C TYR A 553 -7.22 6.64 0.62
N HIS A 554 -6.80 6.69 -0.64
CA HIS A 554 -7.39 7.58 -1.64
C HIS A 554 -8.86 7.23 -1.92
N ASN A 555 -9.16 5.94 -2.02
CA ASN A 555 -10.53 5.48 -2.15
C ASN A 555 -11.34 5.80 -0.87
N SER A 556 -10.71 5.72 0.31
CA SER A 556 -11.35 6.08 1.57
C SER A 556 -11.68 7.57 1.66
N GLU A 557 -10.82 8.46 1.16
CA GLU A 557 -11.07 9.91 1.12
C GLU A 557 -12.26 10.23 0.23
N TYR A 558 -12.27 9.66 -0.98
CA TYR A 558 -13.39 9.81 -1.92
C TYR A 558 -14.69 9.30 -1.30
N PHE A 559 -14.67 8.10 -0.75
CA PHE A 559 -15.81 7.46 -0.12
C PHE A 559 -16.34 8.26 1.08
N ILE A 560 -15.45 8.71 1.97
CA ILE A 560 -15.81 9.51 3.14
C ILE A 560 -16.42 10.85 2.70
N ALA A 561 -15.85 11.50 1.67
CA ALA A 561 -16.39 12.74 1.14
C ALA A 561 -17.80 12.55 0.55
N GLN A 562 -18.00 11.51 -0.25
CA GLN A 562 -19.29 11.18 -0.85
C GLN A 562 -20.34 10.89 0.22
N VAL A 563 -20.07 9.95 1.13
CA VAL A 563 -21.02 9.57 2.18
C VAL A 563 -21.29 10.74 3.12
N ASN A 564 -20.27 11.47 3.58
CA ASN A 564 -20.50 12.57 4.52
C ASN A 564 -21.17 13.78 3.86
N SER A 565 -21.11 13.94 2.53
CA SER A 565 -21.80 15.04 1.84
C SER A 565 -23.33 14.91 1.87
N GLU A 566 -23.85 13.69 2.00
CA GLU A 566 -25.29 13.40 2.11
C GLU A 566 -25.87 13.80 3.49
N TYR A 567 -25.02 14.03 4.49
CA TYR A 567 -25.45 14.25 5.88
C TYR A 567 -24.91 15.55 6.46
N SER A 568 -25.67 16.13 7.40
CA SER A 568 -25.27 17.38 8.08
C SER A 568 -24.11 17.20 9.07
N GLN A 569 -23.80 15.96 9.46
CA GLN A 569 -22.69 15.59 10.33
C GLN A 569 -21.95 14.37 9.76
N PRO A 570 -20.63 14.26 9.98
CA PRO A 570 -19.86 13.13 9.47
C PRO A 570 -20.32 11.82 10.13
N ILE A 571 -20.73 10.85 9.31
CA ILE A 571 -21.20 9.53 9.74
C ILE A 571 -20.09 8.50 9.66
N VAL A 572 -19.11 8.70 8.78
CA VAL A 572 -17.98 7.79 8.61
C VAL A 572 -16.65 8.51 8.75
N ARG A 573 -15.66 7.80 9.27
CA ARG A 573 -14.28 8.27 9.41
C ARG A 573 -13.28 7.16 9.12
N SER A 574 -12.09 7.55 8.68
CA SER A 574 -10.95 6.64 8.60
C SER A 574 -10.35 6.41 10.00
N MET A 575 -9.91 5.19 10.28
CA MET A 575 -9.10 4.87 11.45
C MET A 575 -7.76 5.63 11.35
N LYS A 576 -7.31 6.23 12.46
CA LYS A 576 -6.01 6.92 12.46
C LYS A 576 -4.89 5.88 12.33
N VAL A 577 -4.19 5.89 11.21
CA VAL A 577 -2.99 5.07 11.03
C VAL A 577 -1.83 5.83 11.67
N ASN A 578 -1.49 5.49 12.92
CA ASN A 578 -0.28 5.96 13.60
C ASN A 578 0.89 5.04 13.32
#